data_AF-A0A517QQP6-F1
#
_entry.id   AF-A0A517QQP6-F1
#
_cell.length_a   1.000
_cell.length_b   1.000
_cell.length_c   1.000
_cell.angle_alpha   90.00
_cell.angle_beta   90.00
_cell.angle_gamma   90.00
#
_symmetry.space_group_name_H-M   'P 1'
#
loop_
_entity.id
_entity.type
_entity.pdbx_description
1 polymer ?
#
loop_
_entity_poly.entity_id
_entity_poly.type
_entity_poly.pdbx_seq_one_letter_code
_entity_poly.pdbx_strand_id
1 'polypeptide(L)'
;MTLSSKIDSVILSRIAPRTKHTKHVLDRLTKYEASDKQKTLDDEEVWTLLLLYGFIVGGEKSLPNLANVLMGTRPETVAEAWLELHPMSPRQGTSGNSERNSQIDLILGDAAIRQGTVGGVQYCKRPHGEDGWVCFVEAKWLSDIAAKTTHDWGRNQFARVVETALTFQGDGQFPSHVHVTLLTPRIFKTPRESSASRLYAYKWREYVNKDGGINRNAILADIDRSRVDPRTSTKGWTYPKLGERIKTLTMSWVTYEQLLESMPTSDFKTELCKFAEYGTHLLQMSEVA
;
A
#
# COMPACT_ATOMS: atom_id res chain seq x y z
N MET A 1 22.96 17.29 -8.71
CA MET A 1 22.92 16.12 -7.79
C MET A 1 21.62 15.38 -8.09
N THR A 2 21.61 14.06 -8.17
CA THR A 2 20.41 13.27 -8.51
C THR A 2 19.63 12.89 -7.24
N LEU A 3 18.34 12.60 -7.35
CA LEU A 3 17.55 12.07 -6.23
C LEU A 3 18.11 10.74 -5.74
N SER A 4 18.48 9.84 -6.66
CA SER A 4 19.10 8.55 -6.30
C SER A 4 20.33 8.72 -5.41
N SER A 5 21.16 9.75 -5.66
CA SER A 5 22.36 10.02 -4.86
C SER A 5 22.08 10.57 -3.45
N LYS A 6 20.85 11.00 -3.16
CA LYS A 6 20.41 11.51 -1.86
C LYS A 6 19.75 10.44 -0.97
N ILE A 7 19.57 9.23 -1.50
CA ILE A 7 18.98 8.12 -0.76
C ILE A 7 20.06 7.42 0.08
N ASP A 8 19.93 7.56 1.39
CA ASP A 8 20.78 6.90 2.37
C ASP A 8 20.43 5.40 2.44
N SER A 9 21.43 4.56 2.21
CA SER A 9 21.26 3.10 2.15
C SER A 9 20.94 2.48 3.52
N VAL A 10 21.37 3.10 4.63
CA VAL A 10 21.07 2.66 5.99
C VAL A 10 19.61 2.91 6.29
N ILE A 11 19.10 4.11 6.01
CA ILE A 11 17.68 4.45 6.17
C ILE A 11 16.84 3.52 5.30
N LEU A 12 17.21 3.36 4.03
CA LEU A 12 16.47 2.54 3.09
C LEU A 12 16.38 1.06 3.52
N SER A 13 17.47 0.52 4.10
CA SER A 13 17.48 -0.86 4.59
C SER A 13 16.48 -1.13 5.72
N ARG A 14 16.06 -0.09 6.47
CA ARG A 14 15.08 -0.20 7.55
C ARG A 14 13.65 -0.32 7.04
N ILE A 15 13.31 0.40 5.96
CA ILE A 15 11.95 0.43 5.40
C ILE A 15 11.74 -0.54 4.22
N ALA A 16 12.83 -1.00 3.59
CA ALA A 16 12.79 -1.86 2.41
C ALA A 16 13.82 -3.00 2.52
N PRO A 17 13.61 -3.97 3.42
CA PRO A 17 14.60 -5.00 3.76
C PRO A 17 14.90 -5.99 2.62
N ARG A 18 14.11 -6.00 1.54
CA ARG A 18 14.32 -6.82 0.34
C ARG A 18 15.42 -6.23 -0.55
N THR A 19 16.66 -6.21 -0.06
CA THR A 19 17.83 -5.52 -0.67
C THR A 19 17.96 -5.69 -2.19
N LYS A 20 17.78 -6.92 -2.72
CA LYS A 20 17.84 -7.17 -4.18
C LYS A 20 16.73 -6.44 -4.96
N HIS A 21 15.51 -6.46 -4.44
CA HIS A 21 14.37 -5.77 -5.05
C HIS A 21 14.54 -4.25 -4.91
N THR A 22 14.88 -3.77 -3.72
CA THR A 22 15.16 -2.35 -3.45
C THR A 22 16.24 -1.79 -4.37
N LYS A 23 17.34 -2.55 -4.57
CA LYS A 23 18.39 -2.18 -5.53
C LYS A 23 17.85 -2.09 -6.96
N HIS A 24 17.00 -3.02 -7.36
CA HIS A 24 16.39 -2.99 -8.69
C HIS A 24 15.52 -1.75 -8.90
N VAL A 25 14.73 -1.35 -7.91
CA VAL A 25 13.94 -0.10 -7.93
C VAL A 25 14.86 1.12 -8.07
N LEU A 26 15.93 1.21 -7.27
CA LEU A 26 16.91 2.30 -7.36
C LEU A 26 17.67 2.34 -8.70
N ASP A 27 17.98 1.17 -9.29
CA ASP A 27 18.62 1.09 -10.59
C ASP A 27 17.70 1.66 -11.69
N ARG A 28 16.38 1.47 -11.59
CA ARG A 28 15.41 2.07 -12.53
C ARG A 28 15.35 3.59 -12.39
N LEU A 29 15.34 4.12 -11.15
CA LEU A 29 15.45 5.56 -10.89
C LEU A 29 16.74 6.14 -11.47
N THR A 30 17.88 5.50 -11.21
CA THR A 30 19.20 5.97 -11.69
C THR A 30 19.26 6.00 -13.21
N LYS A 31 18.73 4.96 -13.88
CA LYS A 31 18.64 4.91 -15.35
C LYS A 31 17.74 6.01 -15.90
N TYR A 32 16.61 6.27 -15.25
CA TYR A 32 15.72 7.37 -15.63
C TYR A 32 16.44 8.73 -15.52
N GLU A 33 17.15 8.95 -14.42
CA GLU A 33 17.88 10.21 -14.19
C GLU A 33 19.04 10.43 -15.17
N ALA A 34 19.65 9.36 -15.67
CA ALA A 34 20.72 9.39 -16.67
C ALA A 34 20.20 9.50 -18.12
N SER A 35 18.90 9.32 -18.34
CA SER A 35 18.28 9.48 -19.67
C SER A 35 18.02 10.95 -19.99
N ASP A 36 17.66 11.24 -21.25
CA ASP A 36 17.27 12.59 -21.68
C ASP A 36 15.93 13.07 -21.08
N LYS A 37 15.29 12.28 -20.19
CA LYS A 37 14.05 12.60 -19.46
C LYS A 37 12.87 13.05 -20.35
N GLN A 38 12.89 12.70 -21.63
CA GLN A 38 11.81 13.02 -22.57
C GLN A 38 10.50 12.28 -22.26
N LYS A 39 10.56 11.23 -21.43
CA LYS A 39 9.39 10.46 -21.01
C LYS A 39 9.12 10.68 -19.53
N THR A 40 7.86 10.57 -19.13
CA THR A 40 7.48 10.57 -17.72
C THR A 40 7.95 9.30 -17.04
N LEU A 41 8.35 9.40 -15.76
CA LEU A 41 8.63 8.21 -14.95
C LEU A 41 7.31 7.57 -14.52
N ASP A 42 6.87 6.56 -15.27
CA ASP A 42 5.72 5.71 -14.97
C ASP A 42 6.19 4.46 -14.21
N ASP A 43 6.46 4.63 -12.91
CA ASP A 43 6.97 3.56 -12.05
C ASP A 43 6.40 3.69 -10.63
N GLU A 44 5.37 2.92 -10.32
CA GLU A 44 4.65 3.01 -9.04
C GLU A 44 5.54 2.64 -7.84
N GLU A 45 6.42 1.65 -8.00
CA GLU A 45 7.35 1.22 -6.95
C GLU A 45 8.36 2.35 -6.64
N VAL A 46 8.88 3.02 -7.68
CA VAL A 46 9.80 4.15 -7.49
C VAL A 46 9.11 5.32 -6.81
N TRP A 47 7.91 5.71 -7.24
CA TRP A 47 7.17 6.82 -6.63
C TRP A 47 6.80 6.53 -5.17
N THR A 48 6.35 5.32 -4.87
CA THR A 48 6.01 4.90 -3.51
C THR A 48 7.25 4.90 -2.60
N LEU A 49 8.40 4.45 -3.12
CA LEU A 49 9.68 4.52 -2.42
C LEU A 49 10.10 5.96 -2.13
N LEU A 50 10.09 6.84 -3.13
CA LEU A 50 10.51 8.24 -2.99
C LEU A 50 9.67 8.99 -1.97
N LEU A 51 8.34 8.79 -2.00
CA LEU A 51 7.45 9.42 -1.03
C LEU A 51 7.70 8.89 0.39
N LEU A 52 7.76 7.58 0.59
CA LEU A 52 8.02 7.02 1.91
C LEU A 52 9.35 7.52 2.46
N TYR A 53 10.42 7.45 1.65
CA TYR A 53 11.74 7.92 2.04
C TYR A 53 11.71 9.40 2.43
N GLY A 54 11.03 10.24 1.64
CA GLY A 54 10.87 11.66 1.92
C GLY A 54 10.16 11.96 3.24
N PHE A 55 9.18 11.15 3.64
CA PHE A 55 8.63 11.22 4.99
C PHE A 55 9.69 10.86 6.03
N ILE A 56 10.34 9.70 5.92
CA ILE A 56 11.30 9.20 6.92
C ILE A 56 12.43 10.18 7.21
N VAL A 57 13.03 10.78 6.18
CA VAL A 57 14.12 11.76 6.35
C VAL A 57 13.65 13.10 6.90
N GLY A 58 12.34 13.32 6.98
CA GLY A 58 11.71 14.51 7.54
C GLY A 58 11.70 14.60 9.07
N GLY A 59 12.22 13.59 9.80
CA GLY A 59 12.47 13.65 11.24
C GLY A 59 11.48 12.85 12.12
N GLU A 60 11.51 13.11 13.43
CA GLU A 60 10.93 12.27 14.51
C GLU A 60 9.40 12.05 14.46
N LYS A 61 8.66 12.82 13.66
CA LYS A 61 7.18 12.71 13.52
C LYS A 61 6.74 12.27 12.12
N SER A 62 7.67 11.79 11.31
CA SER A 62 7.46 11.41 9.91
C SER A 62 6.39 10.33 9.71
N LEU A 63 6.50 9.19 10.39
CA LEU A 63 5.57 8.07 10.21
C LEU A 63 4.16 8.34 10.76
N PRO A 64 3.98 8.95 11.95
CA PRO A 64 2.66 9.37 12.39
C PRO A 64 2.01 10.39 11.43
N ASN A 65 2.79 11.27 10.81
CA ASN A 65 2.27 12.20 9.81
C ASN A 65 1.87 11.47 8.52
N LEU A 66 2.69 10.53 8.04
CA LEU A 66 2.34 9.69 6.90
C LEU A 66 1.06 8.89 7.16
N ALA A 67 0.96 8.25 8.33
CA ALA A 67 -0.24 7.54 8.75
C ALA A 67 -1.47 8.47 8.80
N ASN A 68 -1.32 9.70 9.30
CA ASN A 68 -2.41 10.67 9.31
C ASN A 68 -2.91 11.02 7.90
N VAL A 69 -2.01 11.16 6.92
CA VAL A 69 -2.41 11.42 5.54
C VAL A 69 -3.06 10.19 4.91
N LEU A 70 -2.50 9.01 5.15
CA LEU A 70 -3.00 7.75 4.61
C LEU A 70 -4.35 7.36 5.21
N MET A 71 -4.53 7.50 6.52
CA MET A 71 -5.68 6.97 7.25
C MET A 71 -6.72 8.02 7.63
N GLY A 72 -6.38 9.32 7.54
CA GLY A 72 -7.19 10.42 8.08
C GLY A 72 -7.16 10.49 9.61
N THR A 73 -6.38 9.64 10.28
CA THR A 73 -6.23 9.60 11.74
C THR A 73 -4.76 9.44 12.10
N ARG A 74 -4.32 10.18 13.11
CA ARG A 74 -2.94 10.12 13.60
C ARG A 74 -2.84 9.07 14.70
N PRO A 75 -2.11 7.97 14.49
CA PRO A 75 -1.81 7.04 15.57
C PRO A 75 -0.89 7.70 16.60
N GLU A 76 -1.12 7.43 17.89
CA GLU A 76 -0.34 8.00 18.99
C GLU A 76 1.05 7.37 19.15
N THR A 77 1.25 6.20 18.55
CA THR A 77 2.40 5.32 18.81
C THR A 77 3.31 5.15 17.61
N VAL A 78 4.54 4.70 17.91
CA VAL A 78 5.55 4.32 16.90
C VAL A 78 5.01 3.17 16.06
N ALA A 79 5.14 3.30 14.75
CA ALA A 79 4.74 2.32 13.77
C ALA A 79 5.93 2.00 12.87
N GLU A 80 5.95 0.79 12.32
CA GLU A 80 6.88 0.45 11.26
C GLU A 80 6.28 0.80 9.90
N ALA A 81 7.14 1.01 8.91
CA ALA A 81 6.74 1.17 7.52
C ALA A 81 7.57 0.27 6.63
N TRP A 82 6.90 -0.49 5.76
CA TRP A 82 7.53 -1.53 4.97
C TRP A 82 7.10 -1.44 3.51
N LEU A 83 8.08 -1.37 2.60
CA LEU A 83 7.84 -1.42 1.15
C LEU A 83 7.86 -2.84 0.62
N GLU A 84 6.90 -3.15 -0.25
CA GLU A 84 6.93 -4.31 -1.13
C GLU A 84 7.05 -5.65 -0.39
N LEU A 85 6.32 -5.79 0.73
CA LEU A 85 6.38 -6.99 1.58
C LEU A 85 5.19 -7.92 1.37
N HIS A 86 5.36 -9.15 1.85
CA HIS A 86 4.51 -10.31 1.53
C HIS A 86 3.82 -10.86 2.78
N PRO A 87 2.68 -10.28 3.21
CA PRO A 87 1.79 -10.95 4.14
C PRO A 87 1.44 -12.36 3.65
N MET A 88 1.14 -13.26 4.59
CA MET A 88 0.70 -14.59 4.23
C MET A 88 -0.61 -14.52 3.44
N SER A 89 -0.67 -15.16 2.27
CA SER A 89 -1.92 -15.21 1.50
C SER A 89 -3.02 -15.90 2.32
N PRO A 90 -4.23 -15.32 2.37
CA PRO A 90 -5.39 -15.96 2.99
C PRO A 90 -5.85 -17.22 2.25
N ARG A 91 -5.43 -17.40 0.99
CA ARG A 91 -5.87 -18.48 0.12
C ARG A 91 -4.70 -19.31 -0.36
N GLN A 92 -4.83 -20.63 -0.21
CA GLN A 92 -3.83 -21.60 -0.64
C GLN A 92 -4.43 -22.66 -1.57
N GLY A 93 -5.76 -22.81 -1.57
CA GLY A 93 -6.49 -23.83 -2.34
C GLY A 93 -6.04 -25.27 -2.07
N THR A 94 -6.47 -26.19 -2.93
CA THR A 94 -6.09 -27.60 -2.92
C THR A 94 -5.34 -27.97 -4.21
N SER A 95 -4.20 -28.66 -4.09
CA SER A 95 -3.48 -29.31 -5.22
C SER A 95 -3.23 -28.46 -6.46
N GLY A 96 -2.31 -27.49 -6.37
CA GLY A 96 -1.85 -26.70 -7.53
C GLY A 96 -2.70 -25.47 -7.87
N ASN A 97 -3.86 -25.29 -7.22
CA ASN A 97 -4.68 -24.09 -7.32
C ASN A 97 -4.43 -23.14 -6.13
N SER A 98 -3.22 -22.60 -5.99
CA SER A 98 -2.84 -21.76 -4.85
C SER A 98 -2.57 -20.31 -5.24
N GLU A 99 -3.01 -19.35 -4.43
CA GLU A 99 -2.52 -17.98 -4.54
C GLU A 99 -1.12 -17.86 -3.93
N ARG A 100 -0.22 -17.18 -4.65
CA ARG A 100 1.03 -16.69 -4.04
C ARG A 100 0.70 -15.61 -3.01
N ASN A 101 1.60 -15.40 -2.06
CA ASN A 101 1.49 -14.30 -1.10
C ASN A 101 1.20 -12.97 -1.84
N SER A 102 0.27 -12.19 -1.29
CA SER A 102 0.00 -10.85 -1.77
C SER A 102 1.23 -9.99 -1.52
N GLN A 103 1.76 -9.39 -2.59
CA GLN A 103 2.70 -8.29 -2.45
C GLN A 103 1.87 -7.04 -2.16
N ILE A 104 2.19 -6.35 -1.07
CA ILE A 104 1.57 -5.08 -0.70
C ILE A 104 2.61 -4.00 -0.88
N ASP A 105 2.26 -2.95 -1.62
CA ASP A 105 3.20 -1.90 -2.04
C ASP A 105 3.77 -1.17 -0.82
N LEU A 106 2.90 -0.83 0.15
CA LEU A 106 3.30 -0.25 1.42
C LEU A 106 2.43 -0.74 2.58
N ILE A 107 3.09 -1.13 3.68
CA ILE A 107 2.45 -1.52 4.95
C ILE A 107 2.92 -0.56 6.03
N LEU A 108 1.98 -0.01 6.82
CA LEU A 108 2.27 0.74 8.04
C LEU A 108 1.58 0.12 9.25
N GLY A 109 2.17 0.28 10.42
CA GLY A 109 1.56 -0.06 11.70
C GLY A 109 2.32 -1.16 12.43
N ASP A 110 1.58 -1.98 13.16
CA ASP A 110 2.10 -3.03 14.04
C ASP A 110 2.46 -4.30 13.25
N ALA A 111 3.49 -4.19 12.41
CA ALA A 111 3.94 -5.25 11.53
C ALA A 111 5.44 -5.52 11.72
N ALA A 112 5.81 -6.80 11.71
CA ALA A 112 7.20 -7.24 11.80
C ALA A 112 7.51 -8.31 10.75
N ILE A 113 8.80 -8.43 10.40
CA ILE A 113 9.28 -9.52 9.56
C ILE A 113 8.99 -10.86 10.24
N ARG A 114 8.33 -11.76 9.51
CA ARG A 114 8.08 -13.12 9.96
C ARG A 114 9.40 -13.87 10.05
N GLN A 115 9.63 -14.50 11.20
CA GLN A 115 10.84 -15.27 11.48
C GLN A 115 11.15 -16.26 10.36
N GLY A 116 12.42 -16.31 9.94
CA GLY A 116 12.89 -17.20 8.88
C GLY A 116 12.56 -16.74 7.46
N THR A 117 12.08 -15.51 7.27
CA THR A 117 11.81 -14.93 5.93
C THR A 117 12.53 -13.59 5.76
N VAL A 118 12.81 -13.22 4.50
CA VAL A 118 13.46 -11.93 4.16
C VAL A 118 12.44 -10.84 3.81
N GLY A 119 11.21 -11.22 3.47
CA GLY A 119 10.16 -10.26 3.10
C GLY A 119 8.74 -10.71 3.46
N GLY A 120 8.60 -11.81 4.20
CA GLY A 120 7.32 -12.18 4.77
C GLY A 120 7.05 -11.33 5.99
N VAL A 121 5.83 -10.84 6.14
CA VAL A 121 5.42 -10.05 7.32
C VAL A 121 4.26 -10.70 8.04
N GLN A 122 4.13 -10.36 9.32
CA GLN A 122 3.04 -10.75 10.19
C GLN A 122 2.73 -9.64 11.19
N TYR A 123 1.55 -9.71 11.80
CA TYR A 123 1.16 -8.77 12.85
C TYR A 123 2.06 -8.95 14.08
N CYS A 124 2.52 -7.84 14.65
CA CYS A 124 3.31 -7.80 15.87
C CYS A 124 2.46 -7.23 17.00
N LYS A 125 1.99 -8.09 17.91
CA LYS A 125 1.13 -7.63 19.01
C LYS A 125 1.87 -6.63 19.89
N ARG A 126 1.19 -5.55 20.26
CA ARG A 126 1.71 -4.59 21.23
C ARG A 126 1.82 -5.17 22.65
N PRO A 127 2.79 -4.67 23.44
CA PRO A 127 2.82 -4.91 24.88
C PRO A 127 1.53 -4.45 25.56
N HIS A 128 1.25 -5.01 26.74
CA HIS A 128 0.21 -4.54 27.67
C HIS A 128 -1.24 -4.50 27.13
N GLY A 129 -1.52 -5.12 25.99
CA GLY A 129 -2.88 -5.25 25.47
C GLY A 129 -3.43 -3.99 24.80
N GLU A 130 -2.56 -3.07 24.40
CA GLU A 130 -2.94 -1.92 23.58
C GLU A 130 -3.57 -2.36 22.24
N ASP A 131 -4.50 -1.55 21.73
CA ASP A 131 -5.11 -1.76 20.43
C ASP A 131 -4.07 -1.58 19.32
N GLY A 132 -3.82 -2.65 18.58
CA GLY A 132 -2.94 -2.61 17.42
C GLY A 132 -3.69 -2.23 16.14
N TRP A 133 -2.94 -1.70 15.19
CA TRP A 133 -3.47 -1.26 13.90
C TRP A 133 -2.54 -1.62 12.75
N VAL A 134 -3.12 -1.69 11.55
CA VAL A 134 -2.36 -1.85 10.31
C VAL A 134 -3.00 -1.05 9.19
N CYS A 135 -2.19 -0.48 8.31
CA CYS A 135 -2.61 0.17 7.08
C CYS A 135 -1.91 -0.50 5.90
N PHE A 136 -2.69 -1.09 5.00
CA PHE A 136 -2.19 -1.63 3.73
C PHE A 136 -2.49 -0.62 2.62
N VAL A 137 -1.47 -0.24 1.87
CA VAL A 137 -1.59 0.69 0.75
C VAL A 137 -1.41 -0.10 -0.54
N GLU A 138 -2.41 0.00 -1.42
CA GLU A 138 -2.31 -0.40 -2.81
C GLU A 138 -2.12 0.87 -3.64
N ALA A 139 -0.95 1.01 -4.24
CA ALA A 139 -0.55 2.16 -5.03
C ALA A 139 -0.74 1.85 -6.52
N LYS A 140 -1.23 2.81 -7.29
CA LYS A 140 -1.40 2.70 -8.74
C LYS A 140 -1.00 4.00 -9.40
N TRP A 141 -0.06 3.93 -10.35
CA TRP A 141 0.35 5.09 -11.14
C TRP A 141 -0.49 5.24 -12.41
N LEU A 142 -0.06 4.70 -13.57
CA LEU A 142 -0.86 4.68 -14.81
C LEU A 142 -1.53 3.33 -15.10
N SER A 143 -1.12 2.28 -14.40
CA SER A 143 -1.70 0.95 -14.47
C SER A 143 -3.08 0.90 -13.78
N ASP A 144 -3.92 -0.03 -14.22
CA ASP A 144 -5.15 -0.37 -13.51
C ASP A 144 -4.92 -1.58 -12.60
N ILE A 145 -5.83 -1.85 -11.68
CA ILE A 145 -5.78 -3.09 -10.90
C ILE A 145 -6.03 -4.29 -11.83
N ALA A 146 -5.28 -5.37 -11.61
CA ALA A 146 -5.46 -6.57 -12.40
C ALA A 146 -6.90 -7.11 -12.24
N ALA A 147 -7.64 -7.17 -13.35
CA ALA A 147 -9.00 -7.69 -13.41
C ALA A 147 -9.07 -9.22 -13.25
N LYS A 148 -7.92 -9.90 -13.39
CA LYS A 148 -7.79 -11.35 -13.32
C LYS A 148 -6.52 -11.70 -12.58
N THR A 149 -6.58 -12.71 -11.73
CA THR A 149 -5.38 -13.41 -11.28
C THR A 149 -5.20 -14.70 -12.08
N THR A 150 -3.97 -15.20 -12.16
CA THR A 150 -3.62 -16.39 -12.95
C THR A 150 -4.50 -17.61 -12.63
N HIS A 151 -5.06 -17.69 -11.42
CA HIS A 151 -5.82 -18.83 -10.92
C HIS A 151 -7.26 -18.49 -10.55
N ASP A 152 -7.65 -17.21 -10.54
CA ASP A 152 -9.01 -16.78 -10.23
C ASP A 152 -9.42 -15.53 -11.03
N TRP A 153 -10.40 -15.70 -11.90
CA TRP A 153 -10.98 -14.68 -12.76
C TRP A 153 -12.13 -13.91 -12.09
N GLY A 154 -12.63 -14.39 -10.95
CA GLY A 154 -13.66 -13.73 -10.16
C GLY A 154 -13.11 -12.73 -9.14
N ARG A 155 -11.80 -12.75 -8.89
CA ARG A 155 -11.12 -11.83 -7.97
C ARG A 155 -10.40 -10.71 -8.69
N ASN A 156 -10.59 -9.50 -8.17
CA ASN A 156 -9.76 -8.35 -8.47
C ASN A 156 -8.66 -8.16 -7.41
N GLN A 157 -7.57 -7.50 -7.79
CA GLN A 157 -6.43 -7.21 -6.89
C GLN A 157 -6.84 -6.47 -5.62
N PHE A 158 -7.80 -5.54 -5.70
CA PHE A 158 -8.22 -4.76 -4.54
C PHE A 158 -8.94 -5.61 -3.48
N ALA A 159 -9.79 -6.56 -3.90
CA ALA A 159 -10.39 -7.56 -3.00
C ALA A 159 -9.33 -8.45 -2.33
N ARG A 160 -8.18 -8.69 -2.99
CA ARG A 160 -7.04 -9.42 -2.41
C ARG A 160 -6.37 -8.62 -1.32
N VAL A 161 -6.08 -7.35 -1.56
CA VAL A 161 -5.51 -6.45 -0.55
C VAL A 161 -6.41 -6.37 0.68
N VAL A 162 -7.72 -6.19 0.48
CA VAL A 162 -8.69 -6.10 1.58
C VAL A 162 -8.79 -7.41 2.36
N GLU A 163 -8.91 -8.57 1.69
CA GLU A 163 -8.94 -9.86 2.40
C GLU A 163 -7.63 -10.12 3.16
N THR A 164 -6.48 -9.83 2.54
CA THR A 164 -5.17 -10.00 3.19
C THR A 164 -5.04 -9.09 4.41
N ALA A 165 -5.53 -7.85 4.36
CA ALA A 165 -5.55 -6.94 5.51
C ALA A 165 -6.47 -7.45 6.64
N LEU A 166 -7.67 -7.94 6.31
CA LEU A 166 -8.64 -8.47 7.28
C LEU A 166 -8.18 -9.75 7.98
N THR A 167 -7.33 -10.53 7.29
CA THR A 167 -6.76 -11.80 7.76
C THR A 167 -5.31 -11.68 8.25
N PHE A 168 -4.75 -10.46 8.22
CA PHE A 168 -3.40 -10.17 8.69
C PHE A 168 -3.28 -10.48 10.18
N GLN A 169 -2.35 -11.37 10.52
CA GLN A 169 -2.24 -11.92 11.86
C GLN A 169 -0.82 -12.36 12.19
N GLY A 170 -0.59 -12.59 13.48
CA GLY A 170 0.62 -13.19 14.03
C GLY A 170 0.20 -14.01 15.24
N ASP A 171 0.56 -15.30 15.25
CA ASP A 171 0.18 -16.26 16.30
C ASP A 171 -1.34 -16.28 16.62
N GLY A 172 -2.16 -16.24 15.57
CA GLY A 172 -3.62 -16.21 15.68
C GLY A 172 -4.22 -14.90 16.23
N GLN A 173 -3.39 -13.88 16.44
CA GLN A 173 -3.83 -12.56 16.90
C GLN A 173 -3.88 -11.59 15.74
N PHE A 174 -4.80 -10.64 15.83
CA PHE A 174 -5.11 -9.71 14.77
C PHE A 174 -5.07 -8.26 15.27
N PRO A 175 -4.82 -7.28 14.40
CA PRO A 175 -5.01 -5.87 14.74
C PRO A 175 -6.49 -5.57 15.05
N SER A 176 -6.72 -4.65 15.98
CA SER A 176 -8.04 -4.11 16.34
C SER A 176 -8.56 -3.16 15.27
N HIS A 177 -7.66 -2.46 14.57
CA HIS A 177 -7.99 -1.52 13.50
C HIS A 177 -7.30 -1.92 12.19
N VAL A 178 -8.08 -2.09 11.14
CA VAL A 178 -7.58 -2.43 9.81
C VAL A 178 -7.89 -1.27 8.87
N HIS A 179 -6.87 -0.75 8.20
CA HIS A 179 -7.02 0.29 7.20
C HIS A 179 -6.51 -0.19 5.84
N VAL A 180 -7.22 0.18 4.78
CA VAL A 180 -6.77 -0.03 3.41
C VAL A 180 -6.82 1.29 2.65
N THR A 181 -5.69 1.71 2.11
CA THR A 181 -5.57 2.93 1.30
C THR A 181 -5.36 2.59 -0.16
N LEU A 182 -6.16 3.20 -1.03
CA LEU A 182 -5.86 3.28 -2.46
C LEU A 182 -5.05 4.56 -2.71
N LEU A 183 -3.85 4.44 -3.26
CA LEU A 183 -2.97 5.56 -3.57
C LEU A 183 -2.87 5.75 -5.09
N THR A 184 -3.30 6.89 -5.63
CA THR A 184 -3.26 7.16 -7.09
C THR A 184 -2.87 8.60 -7.40
N PRO A 185 -2.45 8.95 -8.63
CA PRO A 185 -2.40 10.35 -9.04
C PRO A 185 -3.77 11.04 -8.89
N ARG A 186 -3.77 12.36 -8.62
CA ARG A 186 -4.99 13.17 -8.36
C ARG A 186 -5.97 13.13 -9.51
N ILE A 187 -5.46 13.11 -10.74
CA ILE A 187 -6.27 13.03 -11.98
C ILE A 187 -7.23 11.83 -11.99
N PHE A 188 -6.89 10.74 -11.30
CA PHE A 188 -7.72 9.53 -11.24
C PHE A 188 -8.72 9.53 -10.09
N LYS A 189 -8.48 10.32 -9.04
CA LYS A 189 -9.43 10.49 -7.94
C LYS A 189 -10.55 11.48 -8.31
N THR A 190 -10.26 12.45 -9.19
CA THR A 190 -11.24 13.46 -9.59
C THR A 190 -12.39 12.89 -10.45
N PRO A 191 -13.64 13.35 -10.26
CA PRO A 191 -14.81 12.82 -10.95
C PRO A 191 -14.92 13.15 -12.45
N ARG A 192 -13.91 13.77 -13.08
CA ARG A 192 -13.95 13.92 -14.54
C ARG A 192 -14.10 12.52 -15.14
N GLU A 193 -14.97 12.42 -16.12
CA GLU A 193 -15.54 11.19 -16.68
C GLU A 193 -14.49 10.14 -17.11
N SER A 194 -13.22 10.54 -17.24
CA SER A 194 -12.08 9.67 -17.57
C SER A 194 -11.62 8.72 -16.47
N SER A 195 -11.90 8.95 -15.18
CA SER A 195 -11.51 8.00 -14.11
C SER A 195 -12.49 6.84 -13.96
N ALA A 196 -13.72 6.95 -14.46
CA ALA A 196 -14.75 5.92 -14.35
C ALA A 196 -14.44 4.65 -15.15
N SER A 197 -13.52 4.71 -16.12
CA SER A 197 -13.07 3.55 -16.91
C SER A 197 -12.02 2.70 -16.19
N ARG A 198 -11.45 3.18 -15.08
CA ARG A 198 -10.47 2.43 -14.28
C ARG A 198 -11.18 1.48 -13.32
N LEU A 199 -10.79 0.22 -13.33
CA LEU A 199 -11.36 -0.83 -12.50
C LEU A 199 -11.20 -0.54 -11.00
N TYR A 200 -10.08 0.05 -10.57
CA TYR A 200 -9.93 0.43 -9.15
C TYR A 200 -10.92 1.52 -8.74
N ALA A 201 -11.23 2.47 -9.62
CA ALA A 201 -12.17 3.55 -9.35
C ALA A 201 -13.61 3.00 -9.28
N TYR A 202 -13.93 2.06 -10.18
CA TYR A 202 -15.19 1.33 -10.14
C TYR A 202 -15.34 0.54 -8.82
N LYS A 203 -14.32 -0.25 -8.45
CA LYS A 203 -14.33 -1.05 -7.21
C LYS A 203 -14.38 -0.18 -5.95
N TRP A 204 -13.68 0.95 -5.96
CA TRP A 204 -13.77 1.93 -4.88
C TRP A 204 -15.22 2.39 -4.67
N ARG A 205 -15.94 2.75 -5.74
CA ARG A 205 -17.35 3.19 -5.67
C ARG A 205 -18.32 2.08 -5.27
N GLU A 206 -18.00 0.81 -5.54
CA GLU A 206 -18.77 -0.33 -5.02
C GLU A 206 -18.56 -0.50 -3.51
N TYR A 207 -17.33 -0.29 -3.02
CA TYR A 207 -16.93 -0.54 -1.64
C TYR A 207 -17.16 0.65 -0.71
N VAL A 208 -17.18 1.87 -1.24
CA VAL A 208 -17.34 3.11 -0.47
C VAL A 208 -18.51 3.90 -1.05
N ASN A 209 -19.52 4.07 -0.22
CA ASN A 209 -20.73 4.83 -0.51
C ASN A 209 -20.43 6.32 -0.69
N LYS A 210 -21.37 7.05 -1.29
CA LYS A 210 -21.23 8.50 -1.53
C LYS A 210 -21.05 9.34 -0.27
N ASP A 211 -21.52 8.84 0.88
CA ASP A 211 -21.37 9.47 2.20
C ASP A 211 -20.05 9.10 2.90
N GLY A 212 -19.19 8.31 2.25
CA GLY A 212 -17.94 7.80 2.82
C GLY A 212 -18.10 6.51 3.64
N GLY A 213 -19.32 6.00 3.80
CA GLY A 213 -19.57 4.73 4.48
C GLY A 213 -19.06 3.53 3.69
N ILE A 214 -18.61 2.46 4.36
CA ILE A 214 -18.11 1.25 3.70
C ILE A 214 -19.25 0.27 3.43
N ASN A 215 -19.43 -0.10 2.17
CA ASN A 215 -20.31 -1.17 1.71
C ASN A 215 -19.66 -2.54 1.93
N ARG A 216 -19.71 -3.00 3.19
CA ARG A 216 -19.11 -4.27 3.62
C ARG A 216 -19.68 -5.49 2.89
N ASN A 217 -20.95 -5.44 2.51
CA ASN A 217 -21.59 -6.55 1.78
C ASN A 217 -21.00 -6.71 0.38
N ALA A 218 -20.72 -5.63 -0.33
CA ALA A 218 -20.06 -5.69 -1.65
C ALA A 218 -18.65 -6.29 -1.55
N ILE A 219 -17.88 -5.88 -0.53
CA ILE A 219 -16.54 -6.42 -0.26
C ILE A 219 -16.60 -7.93 0.02
N LEU A 220 -17.47 -8.34 0.95
CA LEU A 220 -17.62 -9.76 1.30
C LEU A 220 -18.07 -10.59 0.10
N ALA A 221 -19.02 -10.09 -0.71
CA ALA A 221 -19.47 -10.77 -1.92
C ALA A 221 -18.32 -10.96 -2.93
N ASP A 222 -17.44 -9.98 -3.09
CA ASP A 222 -16.26 -10.11 -3.97
C ASP A 222 -15.20 -11.07 -3.41
N ILE A 223 -15.04 -11.15 -2.08
CA ILE A 223 -14.17 -12.13 -1.43
C ILE A 223 -14.74 -13.56 -1.59
N ASP A 224 -16.04 -13.72 -1.37
CA ASP A 224 -16.74 -15.02 -1.41
C ASP A 224 -16.85 -15.59 -2.84
N ARG A 225 -16.77 -14.75 -3.87
CA ARG A 225 -16.74 -15.17 -5.29
C ARG A 225 -15.47 -15.93 -5.67
N SER A 226 -14.45 -15.93 -4.82
CA SER A 226 -13.20 -16.60 -5.13
C SER A 226 -13.35 -18.13 -5.21
N ARG A 227 -12.70 -18.72 -6.21
CA ARG A 227 -12.66 -20.17 -6.45
C ARG A 227 -11.50 -20.87 -5.76
N VAL A 228 -10.63 -20.11 -5.10
CA VAL A 228 -9.49 -20.66 -4.37
C VAL A 228 -9.90 -20.82 -2.92
N ASP A 229 -9.77 -22.01 -2.35
CA ASP A 229 -10.15 -22.21 -0.96
C ASP A 229 -9.25 -21.40 -0.01
N PRO A 230 -9.84 -20.89 1.10
CA PRO A 230 -9.07 -20.37 2.22
C PRO A 230 -7.99 -21.35 2.66
N ARG A 231 -6.86 -20.80 3.10
CA ARG A 231 -5.80 -21.57 3.72
C ARG A 231 -6.36 -22.35 4.92
N THR A 232 -5.93 -23.60 5.07
CA THR A 232 -6.27 -24.43 6.23
C THR A 232 -5.61 -23.86 7.48
N SER A 233 -6.34 -23.86 8.61
CA SER A 233 -5.77 -23.37 9.87
C SER A 233 -4.55 -24.22 10.26
N THR A 234 -3.46 -23.54 10.64
CA THR A 234 -2.22 -24.16 11.11
C THR A 234 -1.83 -23.57 12.45
N LYS A 235 -0.79 -24.11 13.10
CA LYS A 235 -0.28 -23.54 14.35
C LYS A 235 0.17 -22.09 14.11
N GLY A 236 -0.55 -21.14 14.71
CA GLY A 236 -0.26 -19.70 14.62
C GLY A 236 -0.97 -18.95 13.48
N TRP A 237 -1.77 -19.63 12.65
CA TRP A 237 -2.56 -18.97 11.60
C TRP A 237 -3.96 -19.59 11.48
N THR A 238 -5.00 -18.77 11.47
CA THR A 238 -6.38 -19.20 11.29
C THR A 238 -7.14 -18.27 10.37
N TYR A 239 -8.04 -18.80 9.54
CA TYR A 239 -8.93 -17.97 8.74
C TYR A 239 -10.07 -17.46 9.63
N PRO A 240 -10.17 -16.14 9.85
CA PRO A 240 -11.14 -15.59 10.80
C PRO A 240 -12.56 -15.56 10.20
N LYS A 241 -13.56 -15.34 11.06
CA LYS A 241 -14.91 -14.98 10.63
C LYS A 241 -14.91 -13.59 10.01
N LEU A 242 -14.88 -13.50 8.69
CA LEU A 242 -14.77 -12.21 7.98
C LEU A 242 -15.91 -11.23 8.29
N GLY A 243 -17.14 -11.71 8.52
CA GLY A 243 -18.27 -10.86 8.88
C GLY A 243 -18.06 -10.05 10.16
N GLU A 244 -17.26 -10.55 11.10
CA GLU A 244 -16.87 -9.80 12.29
C GLU A 244 -15.65 -8.91 12.02
N ARG A 245 -14.63 -9.44 11.35
CA ARG A 245 -13.40 -8.70 11.03
C ARG A 245 -13.66 -7.45 10.20
N ILE A 246 -14.59 -7.51 9.26
CA ILE A 246 -14.86 -6.38 8.36
C ILE A 246 -15.45 -5.16 9.07
N LYS A 247 -15.93 -5.30 10.31
CA LYS A 247 -16.35 -4.17 11.16
C LYS A 247 -15.16 -3.28 11.54
N THR A 248 -13.95 -3.86 11.63
CA THR A 248 -12.69 -3.15 11.94
C THR A 248 -12.09 -2.40 10.75
N LEU A 249 -12.63 -2.61 9.54
CA LEU A 249 -12.12 -2.03 8.31
C LEU A 249 -12.49 -0.55 8.20
N THR A 250 -11.49 0.25 7.87
CA THR A 250 -11.61 1.62 7.36
C THR A 250 -10.88 1.72 6.03
N MET A 251 -11.27 2.66 5.17
CA MET A 251 -10.68 2.81 3.85
C MET A 251 -10.49 4.28 3.50
N SER A 252 -9.41 4.60 2.81
CA SER A 252 -9.16 5.93 2.24
C SER A 252 -8.69 5.84 0.78
N TRP A 253 -8.99 6.89 0.02
CA TRP A 253 -8.38 7.10 -1.29
C TRP A 253 -7.51 8.34 -1.17
N VAL A 254 -6.20 8.18 -1.26
CA VAL A 254 -5.18 9.24 -1.11
C VAL A 254 -4.47 9.43 -2.45
N THR A 255 -3.90 10.61 -2.66
CA THR A 255 -3.12 10.88 -3.88
C THR A 255 -1.63 11.07 -3.62
N TYR A 256 -0.81 10.78 -4.63
CA TYR A 256 0.64 11.01 -4.57
C TYR A 256 0.95 12.49 -4.28
N GLU A 257 0.15 13.40 -4.84
CA GLU A 257 0.20 14.85 -4.60
C GLU A 257 -0.12 15.17 -3.14
N GLN A 258 -1.17 14.58 -2.56
CA GLN A 258 -1.50 14.78 -1.13
C GLN A 258 -0.34 14.35 -0.22
N LEU A 259 0.33 13.24 -0.54
CA LEU A 259 1.51 12.78 0.18
C LEU A 259 2.69 13.74 0.01
N LEU A 260 2.97 14.20 -1.21
CA LEU A 260 4.05 15.15 -1.49
C LEU A 260 3.82 16.49 -0.79
N GLU A 261 2.61 17.02 -0.84
CA GLU A 261 2.20 18.27 -0.17
C GLU A 261 2.40 18.17 1.34
N SER A 262 1.97 17.05 1.93
CA SER A 262 2.00 16.80 3.38
C SER A 262 3.36 16.33 3.92
N MET A 263 4.32 16.05 3.03
CA MET A 263 5.66 15.61 3.41
C MET A 263 6.36 16.69 4.27
N PRO A 264 7.10 16.33 5.34
CA PRO A 264 7.87 17.31 6.11
C PRO A 264 8.91 18.04 5.25
N THR A 265 9.15 19.32 5.55
CA THR A 265 10.16 20.12 4.84
C THR A 265 11.56 19.52 5.05
N SER A 266 12.26 19.27 3.94
CA SER A 266 13.63 18.76 3.91
C SER A 266 14.28 19.10 2.58
N ASP A 267 15.61 19.02 2.51
CA ASP A 267 16.34 19.12 1.25
C ASP A 267 15.88 18.05 0.24
N PHE A 268 15.52 16.86 0.74
CA PHE A 268 15.00 15.79 -0.12
C PHE A 268 13.63 16.15 -0.71
N LYS A 269 12.71 16.68 0.09
CA LYS A 269 11.39 17.13 -0.39
C LYS A 269 11.55 18.18 -1.50
N THR A 270 12.42 19.16 -1.30
CA THR A 270 12.68 20.22 -2.28
C THR A 270 13.13 19.64 -3.63
N GLU A 271 14.04 18.68 -3.61
CA GLU A 271 14.54 18.04 -4.82
C GLU A 271 13.52 17.09 -5.45
N LEU A 272 12.69 16.44 -4.63
CA LEU A 272 11.60 15.59 -5.11
C LEU A 272 10.51 16.41 -5.80
N CYS A 273 10.17 17.59 -5.28
CA CYS A 273 9.25 18.52 -5.94
C CYS A 273 9.77 18.94 -7.32
N LYS A 274 11.03 19.36 -7.43
CA LYS A 274 11.65 19.66 -8.74
C LYS A 274 11.60 18.45 -9.67
N PHE A 275 11.95 17.27 -9.17
CA PHE A 275 11.89 16.05 -9.96
C PHE A 275 10.48 15.73 -10.47
N ALA A 276 9.45 15.92 -9.64
CA ALA A 276 8.05 15.75 -10.00
C ALA A 276 7.61 16.76 -11.08
N GLU A 277 8.05 18.01 -11.00
CA GLU A 277 7.79 19.04 -12.00
C GLU A 277 8.43 18.68 -13.36
N TYR A 278 9.68 18.23 -13.38
CA TYR A 278 10.34 17.88 -14.64
C TYR A 278 9.89 16.53 -15.22
N GLY A 279 9.51 15.59 -14.36
CA GLY A 279 9.32 14.18 -14.73
C GLY A 279 7.87 13.74 -14.87
N THR A 280 6.88 14.53 -14.41
CA THR A 280 5.48 14.08 -14.37
C THR A 280 4.48 15.21 -14.55
N HIS A 281 3.98 15.41 -15.78
CA HIS A 281 2.84 16.29 -16.05
C HIS A 281 1.59 15.95 -15.20
N LEU A 282 1.50 14.71 -14.70
CA LEU A 282 0.39 14.24 -13.85
C LEU A 282 0.39 14.85 -12.45
N LEU A 283 1.56 15.12 -11.87
CA LEU A 283 1.67 15.77 -10.55
C LEU A 283 1.57 17.31 -10.66
N GLN A 284 1.72 17.87 -11.86
CA GLN A 284 1.67 19.32 -12.12
C GLN A 284 0.25 19.89 -12.30
N MET A 285 -0.79 19.05 -12.39
CA MET A 285 -2.16 19.53 -12.65
C MET A 285 -2.85 20.18 -11.43
N SER A 286 -2.11 20.71 -10.46
CA SER A 286 -2.64 21.45 -9.31
C SER A 286 -2.90 22.94 -9.58
N GLU A 287 -2.54 23.48 -10.76
CA GLU A 287 -2.78 24.89 -11.10
C GLU A 287 -3.49 25.08 -12.44
N VAL A 288 -4.73 24.61 -12.60
CA VAL A 288 -5.68 25.25 -13.53
C VAL A 288 -7.12 25.09 -13.02
N ALA A 289 -7.65 26.20 -12.50
CA ALA A 289 -9.06 26.57 -12.25
C ALA A 289 -9.84 25.82 -11.15
#